data_AF-A0A3A8F2S2-F1
#
_entry.id   AF-A0A3A8F2S2-F1
#
_cell.length_a   1.000
_cell.length_b   1.000
_cell.length_c   1.000
_cell.angle_alpha   90.00
_cell.angle_beta   90.00
_cell.angle_gamma   90.00
#
_symmetry.space_group_name_H-M   'P 1'
#
loop_
_entity.id
_entity.type
_entity.pdbx_description
1 polymer ?
#
loop_
_entity_poly.entity_id
_entity_poly.type
_entity_poly.pdbx_seq_one_letter_code
_entity_poly.pdbx_strand_id
1 'polypeptide(L)'
;MKSIPQKHQEQFKMFLAVIGFSAKMNADGSMTCINPKMPKDRRQLVLWQNGKMNKACQILWLDFLNHWLTIGKQFIDALNKKIEVHDENF
;
A
#
# COMPACT_ATOMS: atom_id res chain seq x y z
N MET A 1 -14.66 -18.13 -3.21
CA MET A 1 -13.48 -17.50 -2.57
C MET A 1 -13.70 -15.99 -2.53
N LYS A 2 -13.43 -15.32 -1.42
CA LYS A 2 -13.42 -13.84 -1.38
C LYS A 2 -12.06 -13.36 -1.89
N SER A 3 -12.03 -12.81 -3.10
CA SER A 3 -10.86 -12.15 -3.67
C SER A 3 -10.85 -10.68 -3.28
N ILE A 4 -9.66 -10.07 -3.26
CA ILE A 4 -9.54 -8.62 -3.13
C ILE A 4 -10.16 -7.99 -4.39
N PRO A 5 -11.03 -6.97 -4.29
CA PRO A 5 -11.49 -6.23 -5.46
C PRO A 5 -10.32 -5.68 -6.28
N GLN A 6 -10.40 -5.78 -7.61
CA GLN A 6 -9.29 -5.45 -8.52
C GLN A 6 -8.70 -4.05 -8.27
N LYS A 7 -9.56 -3.05 -8.04
CA LYS A 7 -9.15 -1.68 -7.70
C LYS A 7 -8.20 -1.61 -6.49
N HIS A 8 -8.48 -2.37 -5.44
CA HIS A 8 -7.62 -2.40 -4.26
C HIS A 8 -6.32 -3.15 -4.51
N GLN A 9 -6.32 -4.17 -5.37
CA GLN A 9 -5.09 -4.84 -5.80
C GLN A 9 -4.17 -3.88 -6.55
N GLU A 10 -4.72 -3.07 -7.46
CA GLU A 10 -3.96 -2.07 -8.24
C GLU A 10 -3.37 -0.98 -7.34
N GLN A 11 -4.16 -0.42 -6.43
CA GLN A 11 -3.69 0.57 -5.45
C GLN A 11 -2.56 0.01 -4.59
N PHE A 12 -2.68 -1.24 -4.15
CA PHE A 12 -1.67 -1.87 -3.33
C PHE A 12 -0.39 -2.18 -4.12
N LYS A 13 -0.51 -2.66 -5.37
CA LYS A 13 0.65 -2.84 -6.28
C LYS A 13 1.40 -1.54 -6.51
N MET A 14 0.68 -0.42 -6.66
CA MET A 14 1.30 0.90 -6.83
C MET A 14 2.10 1.30 -5.59
N PHE A 15 1.56 1.08 -4.38
CA PHE A 15 2.31 1.31 -3.15
C PHE A 15 3.55 0.45 -3.04
N LEU A 16 3.43 -0.86 -3.34
CA LEU A 16 4.57 -1.78 -3.30
C LEU A 16 5.70 -1.28 -4.19
N ALA A 17 5.40 -0.79 -5.40
CA ALA A 17 6.40 -0.20 -6.28
C ALA A 17 7.09 1.03 -5.65
N VAL A 18 6.33 1.93 -5.00
CA VAL A 18 6.87 3.12 -4.31
C VAL A 18 7.86 2.74 -3.21
N ILE A 19 7.54 1.71 -2.41
CA ILE A 19 8.43 1.24 -1.34
C ILE A 19 9.52 0.27 -1.84
N GLY A 20 9.62 0.08 -3.15
CA GLY A 20 10.66 -0.72 -3.80
C GLY A 20 10.45 -2.23 -3.77
N PHE A 21 9.21 -2.68 -3.53
CA PHE A 21 8.79 -4.06 -3.65
C PHE A 21 8.25 -4.34 -5.06
N SER A 22 8.34 -5.60 -5.48
CA SER A 22 7.62 -6.10 -6.66
C SER A 22 6.52 -7.07 -6.22
N ALA A 23 5.46 -7.21 -7.02
CA ALA A 23 4.37 -8.14 -6.73
C ALA A 23 3.99 -8.96 -7.95
N LYS A 24 3.65 -10.23 -7.73
CA LYS A 24 3.17 -11.17 -8.73
C LYS A 24 1.88 -11.83 -8.25
N MET A 25 0.90 -11.97 -9.15
CA MET A 25 -0.27 -12.82 -8.92
C MET A 25 0.06 -14.28 -9.24
N ASN A 26 -0.36 -15.18 -8.37
CA ASN A 26 -0.25 -16.62 -8.54
C ASN A 26 -1.55 -17.18 -9.15
N ALA A 27 -1.46 -18.37 -9.74
CA ALA A 27 -2.59 -19.04 -10.39
C ALA A 27 -3.74 -19.38 -9.42
N ASP A 28 -3.43 -19.52 -8.13
CA ASP A 28 -4.40 -19.75 -7.05
C ASP A 28 -5.09 -18.45 -6.56
N GLY A 29 -4.81 -17.32 -7.20
CA GLY A 29 -5.34 -16.01 -6.81
C GLY A 29 -4.61 -15.36 -5.64
N SER A 30 -3.55 -15.98 -5.10
CA SER A 30 -2.67 -15.35 -4.12
C SER A 30 -1.76 -14.30 -4.75
N MET A 31 -1.30 -13.34 -3.95
CA MET A 31 -0.30 -12.35 -4.39
C MET A 31 1.00 -12.56 -3.62
N THR A 32 2.12 -12.65 -4.34
CA THR A 32 3.45 -12.73 -3.76
C THR A 32 4.14 -11.38 -3.91
N CYS A 33 4.52 -10.78 -2.80
CA CYS A 33 5.42 -9.64 -2.71
C CYS A 33 6.87 -10.10 -2.67
N ILE A 34 7.75 -9.35 -3.32
CA ILE A 34 9.18 -9.60 -3.33
C ILE A 34 9.89 -8.30 -2.96
N ASN A 35 10.59 -8.31 -1.83
CA ASN A 35 11.51 -7.24 -1.44
C ASN A 35 12.90 -7.53 -2.02
N PRO A 36 13.35 -6.81 -3.08
CA PRO A 36 14.65 -7.05 -3.70
C PRO A 36 15.83 -6.72 -2.77
N LYS A 37 15.61 -5.89 -1.74
CA LYS A 37 16.64 -5.46 -0.78
C LYS A 37 16.97 -6.53 0.28
N MET A 38 16.14 -7.56 0.43
CA MET A 38 16.35 -8.64 1.41
C MET A 38 17.24 -9.76 0.84
N PRO A 39 17.80 -10.67 1.66
CA PRO A 39 18.43 -11.93 1.20
C PRO A 39 17.42 -12.87 0.53
N LYS A 40 17.82 -13.68 -0.48
CA LYS A 40 16.92 -14.50 -1.35
C LYS A 40 15.89 -15.33 -0.57
N ASP A 41 16.33 -15.94 0.52
CA ASP A 41 15.57 -16.71 1.51
C ASP A 41 14.45 -15.91 2.21
N ARG A 42 14.57 -14.59 2.25
CA ARG A 42 13.68 -13.66 2.98
C ARG A 42 13.05 -12.59 2.09
N ARG A 43 13.21 -12.67 0.76
CA ARG A 43 12.62 -11.68 -0.16
C ARG A 43 11.12 -11.85 -0.33
N GLN A 44 10.59 -13.06 -0.20
CA GLN A 44 9.23 -13.37 -0.59
C GLN A 44 8.26 -13.28 0.58
N LEU A 45 7.15 -12.59 0.38
CA LEU A 45 6.04 -12.47 1.32
C LEU A 45 4.74 -12.80 0.59
N VAL A 46 4.02 -13.81 1.03
CA VAL A 46 2.74 -14.21 0.41
C VAL A 46 1.60 -13.48 1.10
N LEU A 47 0.96 -12.55 0.38
CA LEU A 47 -0.04 -11.64 0.91
C LEU A 47 -1.38 -12.30 1.22
N TRP A 48 -1.84 -13.23 0.38
CA TRP A 48 -3.23 -13.67 0.47
C TRP A 48 -3.39 -15.12 0.05
N GLN A 49 -3.58 -16.02 1.00
CA GLN A 49 -3.94 -17.41 0.70
C GLN A 49 -5.29 -17.69 1.36
N ASN A 50 -6.28 -18.16 0.60
CA ASN A 50 -7.60 -18.55 1.12
C ASN A 50 -8.33 -17.47 1.94
N GLY A 51 -8.20 -16.19 1.60
CA GLY A 51 -8.85 -15.12 2.37
C GLY A 51 -8.07 -14.61 3.58
N LYS A 52 -6.87 -15.16 3.85
CA LYS A 52 -6.09 -14.85 5.05
C LYS A 52 -4.73 -14.26 4.67
N MET A 53 -4.34 -13.21 5.41
CA MET A 53 -3.01 -12.62 5.36
C MET A 53 -2.15 -13.17 6.49
N ASN A 54 -0.89 -13.52 6.20
CA ASN A 54 0.07 -13.86 7.27
C ASN A 54 0.50 -12.58 8.04
N LYS A 55 1.14 -12.75 9.19
CA LYS A 55 1.51 -11.63 10.09
C LYS A 55 2.43 -10.60 9.43
N ALA A 56 3.42 -11.04 8.65
CA ALA A 56 4.31 -10.12 7.94
C ALA A 56 3.56 -9.28 6.89
N CYS A 57 2.56 -9.87 6.26
CA CYS A 57 1.70 -9.18 5.30
C CYS A 57 0.70 -8.22 5.96
N GLN A 58 0.17 -8.56 7.13
CA GLN A 58 -0.66 -7.64 7.92
C GLN A 58 0.10 -6.37 8.31
N ILE A 59 1.39 -6.49 8.65
CA ILE A 59 2.25 -5.34 8.96
C ILE A 59 2.42 -4.45 7.73
N LEU A 60 2.79 -5.01 6.57
CA LEU A 60 2.91 -4.24 5.32
C LEU A 60 1.60 -3.57 4.89
N TRP A 61 0.48 -4.24 5.13
CA TRP A 61 -0.83 -3.67 4.86
C TRP A 61 -1.16 -2.50 5.80
N LEU A 62 -0.78 -2.61 7.08
CA LEU A 62 -0.93 -1.52 8.03
C LEU A 62 -0.03 -0.32 7.65
N ASP A 63 1.21 -0.57 7.23
CA ASP A 63 2.13 0.46 6.74
C ASP A 63 1.56 1.18 5.52
N PHE A 64 0.96 0.43 4.58
CA PHE A 64 0.23 1.00 3.44
C PHE A 64 -0.89 1.93 3.87
N LEU A 65 -1.76 1.49 4.78
CA LEU A 65 -2.89 2.30 5.26
C LEU A 65 -2.41 3.56 5.99
N ASN A 66 -1.38 3.43 6.83
CA ASN A 66 -0.78 4.56 7.54
C ASN A 66 -0.13 5.56 6.57
N HIS A 67 0.53 5.07 5.52
CA HIS A 67 1.10 5.93 4.49
C HIS A 67 0.02 6.71 3.73
N TRP A 68 -1.09 6.07 3.38
CA TRP A 68 -2.24 6.74 2.77
C TRP A 68 -2.86 7.81 3.67
N LEU A 69 -3.03 7.52 4.97
CA LEU A 69 -3.51 8.50 5.94
C LEU A 69 -2.54 9.69 6.05
N THR A 70 -1.24 9.43 6.01
CA THR A 70 -0.21 10.47 6.05
C THR A 70 -0.28 11.38 4.83
N ILE A 71 -0.37 10.79 3.62
CA ILE A 71 -0.53 11.55 2.37
C ILE A 71 -1.82 12.37 2.40
N GLY A 72 -2.94 11.75 2.83
CA GLY A 72 -4.22 12.43 2.95
C GLY A 72 -4.16 13.64 3.88
N LYS A 73 -3.50 13.50 5.04
CA LYS A 73 -3.27 14.61 5.97
C LYS A 73 -2.43 15.73 5.33
N GLN A 74 -1.30 15.39 4.70
CA GLN A 74 -0.45 16.38 4.03
C GLN A 74 -1.20 17.15 2.94
N PHE A 75 -2.06 16.46 2.19
CA PHE A 75 -2.91 17.08 1.18
C PHE A 75 -3.92 18.06 1.79
N ILE A 76 -4.62 17.68 2.86
CA ILE A 76 -5.57 18.55 3.58
C ILE A 76 -4.84 19.77 4.15
N ASP A 77 -3.68 19.59 4.80
CA ASP A 77 -2.89 20.68 5.35
C ASP A 77 -2.46 21.68 4.25
N ALA A 78 -2.09 21.18 3.06
CA ALA A 78 -1.73 22.02 1.92
C ALA A 78 -2.93 22.78 1.33
N LEU A 79 -4.13 22.19 1.34
CA LEU A 79 -5.36 22.88 0.94
C LEU A 79 -5.70 24.01 1.92
N ASN A 80 -5.66 23.74 3.23
CA ASN A 80 -5.98 24.74 4.25
C ASN A 80 -5.05 25.96 4.17
N LYS A 81 -3.74 25.73 3.99
CA LYS A 81 -2.77 26.82 3.80
C LYS A 81 -3.08 27.70 2.58
N LYS A 82 -3.62 27.14 1.50
CA LYS A 82 -4.02 27.93 0.33
C LYS A 82 -5.26 28.77 0.60
N ILE A 83 -6.19 28.27 1.43
CA ILE A 83 -7.41 28.98 1.80
C ILE A 83 -7.08 30.15 2.73
N GLU A 84 -6.24 29.94 3.76
CA GLU A 84 -5.82 30.99 4.69
C GLU A 84 -5.14 32.19 3.97
N VAL A 85 -4.32 31.92 2.95
CA VAL A 85 -3.66 32.98 2.15
C VAL A 85 -4.67 33.80 1.32
N HIS A 86 -5.86 33.27 1.03
CA HIS A 86 -6.89 34.00 0.31
C HIS A 86 -7.76 34.88 1.22
N ASP A 87 -7.90 34.55 2.50
CA ASP A 87 -8.69 35.34 3.46
C ASP A 87 -7.94 36.58 3.99
N GLU A 88 -6.60 36.60 3.93
CA GLU A 88 -5.79 37.75 4.36
C GLU A 88 -5.67 38.87 3.30
N ASN A 89 -6.25 38.69 2.11
CA ASN A 89 -6.17 39.64 0.99
C ASN A 89 -7.52 40.35 0.68
N PHE A 90 -8.48 40.36 1.61
CA PHE A 90 -9.74 41.09 1.50
C PHE A 90 -9.94 42.13 2.61
#